data_AF-Q710H3-F1
#
_entry.id   AF-Q710H3-F1
#
_cell.length_a   1.000
_cell.length_b   1.000
_cell.length_c   1.000
_cell.angle_alpha   90.00
_cell.angle_beta   90.00
_cell.angle_gamma   90.00
#
_symmetry.space_group_name_H-M   'P 1'
#
loop_
_entity.id
_entity.type
_entity.pdbx_description
1 polymer ?
#
loop_
_entity_poly.entity_id
_entity_poly.type
_entity_poly.pdbx_seq_one_letter_code
_entity_poly.pdbx_strand_id
1 'polypeptide(L)'
;TDNKSSSFFSKRTYRIDDNGRNMTRPYITIARFENKKLDSYPYESDNTMLFPLLVLGLFTLFVGFIGIPFNQEGVNVDILSKWLTPSINLLHQKSTNLTDWYEFMKDAIFSVSIGYLGIFIASFLYRSPYSSLLNLDLINSAVKRGPKGILWEKIRNGIYSWSYNRAYIDSFYTRFLIGGTRGLAELAHFFDRRVIDGITNGVGLISFFIGEAIKYVGGGRISSYLFFYLSYVLICLLIFFITFIT
;
A
#
# COMPACT_ATOMS: atom_id res chain seq x y z
N THR A 1 -52.71 17.06 5.88
CA THR A 1 -52.53 18.15 6.85
C THR A 1 -51.66 17.60 7.97
N ASP A 2 -50.41 17.98 8.20
CA ASP A 2 -49.62 19.12 7.73
C ASP A 2 -48.13 18.77 7.69
N ASN A 3 -47.44 19.43 6.76
CA ASN A 3 -46.00 19.58 6.71
C ASN A 3 -45.41 20.05 8.04
N LYS A 4 -44.31 19.43 8.47
CA LYS A 4 -43.25 20.15 9.21
C LYS A 4 -41.90 19.48 8.99
N SER A 5 -41.28 19.88 7.88
CA SER A 5 -39.84 19.85 7.71
C SER A 5 -39.19 20.96 8.54
N SER A 6 -37.92 20.73 8.86
CA SER A 6 -36.89 21.67 9.35
C SER A 6 -36.88 22.00 10.85
N SER A 7 -35.89 21.43 11.53
CA SER A 7 -34.93 22.23 12.29
C SER A 7 -33.57 21.54 12.27
N PHE A 8 -32.82 21.87 11.21
CA PHE A 8 -31.36 21.79 11.21
C PHE A 8 -30.81 22.60 12.40
N PHE A 9 -29.68 22.14 12.95
CA PHE A 9 -28.75 22.89 13.79
C PHE A 9 -29.19 23.34 15.19
N SER A 10 -28.63 22.67 16.21
CA SER A 10 -27.90 23.30 17.33
C SER A 10 -27.66 22.23 18.40
N LYS A 11 -26.50 21.54 18.34
CA LYS A 11 -25.97 20.87 19.53
C LYS A 11 -24.60 21.44 19.80
N ARG A 12 -24.50 22.04 20.99
CA ARG A 12 -23.41 22.88 21.48
C ARG A 12 -22.04 22.27 21.17
N THR A 13 -21.22 23.06 20.49
CA THR A 13 -19.77 22.88 20.40
C THR A 13 -19.17 23.03 21.79
N TYR A 14 -18.61 21.95 22.34
CA TYR A 14 -17.59 22.09 23.37
C TYR A 14 -16.28 22.47 22.68
N ARG A 15 -15.77 23.66 22.99
CA ARG A 15 -14.38 24.03 22.72
C ARG A 15 -13.51 23.07 23.53
N ILE A 16 -12.78 22.20 22.83
CA ILE A 16 -11.57 21.59 23.37
C ILE A 16 -10.48 22.62 23.13
N ASP A 17 -9.93 23.17 24.21
CA ASP A 17 -8.82 24.12 24.13
C ASP A 17 -7.67 23.50 23.35
N ASP A 18 -7.32 24.19 22.27
CA ASP A 18 -6.28 23.83 21.33
C ASP A 18 -4.95 24.39 21.84
N ASN A 19 -4.05 23.52 22.29
CA ASN A 19 -2.66 23.88 22.53
C ASN A 19 -1.75 23.09 21.58
N GLY A 20 -1.31 23.78 20.54
CA GLY A 20 0.07 23.69 20.05
C GLY A 20 0.46 22.46 19.21
N ARG A 21 0.51 22.70 17.90
CA ARG A 21 1.28 22.01 16.83
C ARG A 21 0.68 20.75 16.17
N ASN A 22 0.21 21.02 14.95
CA ASN A 22 0.37 20.25 13.71
C ASN A 22 -0.55 19.02 13.48
N MET A 23 -1.64 19.29 12.75
CA MET A 23 -2.35 18.49 11.72
C MET A 23 -1.54 17.26 11.20
N THR A 24 -2.06 16.06 10.94
CA THR A 24 -3.38 15.57 10.49
C THR A 24 -3.55 14.10 10.91
N ARG A 25 -4.60 13.74 11.65
CA ARG A 25 -5.13 12.36 11.69
C ARG A 25 -6.59 12.41 11.26
N PRO A 26 -7.09 11.50 10.41
CA PRO A 26 -8.51 11.42 10.15
C PRO A 26 -9.18 10.94 11.44
N TYR A 27 -9.90 11.86 12.09
CA TYR A 27 -10.74 11.54 13.24
C TYR A 27 -11.93 10.73 12.74
N ILE A 28 -11.81 9.40 12.76
CA ILE A 28 -13.00 8.56 12.90
C ILE A 28 -13.45 8.78 14.34
N THR A 29 -14.30 9.78 14.57
CA THR A 29 -14.95 10.00 15.85
C THR A 29 -16.01 8.91 16.01
N ILE A 30 -15.60 7.73 16.46
CA ILE A 30 -16.51 6.73 17.01
C ILE A 30 -17.09 7.36 18.27
N ALA A 31 -18.34 7.82 18.20
CA ALA A 31 -19.08 8.20 19.39
C ALA A 31 -19.04 6.99 20.34
N ARG A 32 -18.30 7.11 21.45
CA ARG A 32 -18.37 6.13 22.54
C ARG A 32 -19.78 6.21 23.07
N PHE A 33 -20.63 5.30 22.59
CA PHE A 33 -21.91 5.04 23.20
C PHE A 33 -21.64 4.58 24.63
N GLU A 34 -22.08 5.40 25.58
CA GLU A 34 -22.16 5.05 26.98
C GLU A 34 -22.83 3.69 27.12
N ASN A 35 -22.18 2.77 27.84
CA ASN A 35 -22.68 1.44 28.18
C ASN A 35 -24.05 1.55 28.87
N LYS A 36 -25.12 1.46 28.08
CA LYS A 36 -26.43 1.04 28.58
C LYS A 36 -26.40 -0.49 28.70
N LYS A 37 -26.97 -0.97 29.81
CA LYS A 37 -27.00 -2.35 30.28
C LYS A 37 -27.09 -3.37 29.12
N LEU A 38 -26.29 -4.44 29.20
CA LEU A 38 -26.32 -5.58 28.29
C LEU A 38 -27.71 -6.24 28.32
N ASP A 39 -28.58 -5.83 27.42
CA ASP A 39 -29.80 -6.56 27.14
C ASP A 39 -29.42 -7.92 26.53
N SER A 40 -30.16 -8.98 26.88
CA SER A 40 -29.88 -10.35 26.46
C SER A 40 -30.06 -10.59 24.96
N TYR A 41 -30.56 -9.60 24.21
CA TYR A 41 -30.85 -9.68 22.79
C TYR A 41 -30.00 -8.67 22.01
N PRO A 42 -29.36 -9.07 20.89
CA PRO A 42 -28.69 -8.11 20.03
C PRO A 42 -29.71 -7.14 19.44
N TYR A 43 -29.47 -5.84 19.63
CA TYR A 43 -30.29 -4.78 19.07
C TYR A 43 -30.16 -4.75 17.53
N GLU A 44 -31.29 -4.62 16.84
CA GLU A 44 -31.32 -4.48 15.38
C GLU A 44 -30.72 -3.13 14.96
N SER A 45 -29.92 -3.11 13.88
CA SER A 45 -29.28 -1.87 13.43
C SER A 45 -30.29 -0.86 12.90
N ASP A 46 -30.04 0.44 13.13
CA ASP A 46 -30.88 1.52 12.61
C ASP A 46 -31.07 1.46 11.08
N ASN A 47 -32.19 2.00 10.59
CA ASN A 47 -32.55 2.03 9.16
C ASN A 47 -31.48 2.66 8.26
N THR A 48 -30.63 3.53 8.80
CA THR A 48 -29.50 4.13 8.07
C THR A 48 -28.42 3.12 7.68
N MET A 49 -28.27 2.03 8.43
CA MET A 49 -27.35 0.93 8.12
C MET A 49 -28.05 -0.19 7.34
N LEU A 50 -29.31 -0.49 7.67
CA LEU A 50 -30.11 -1.51 6.97
C LEU A 50 -30.37 -1.15 5.51
N PHE A 51 -30.68 0.12 5.22
CA PHE A 51 -31.01 0.54 3.86
C PHE A 51 -29.86 0.31 2.86
N PRO A 52 -28.60 0.75 3.12
CA PRO A 52 -27.47 0.39 2.26
C PRO A 52 -27.26 -1.12 2.11
N LEU A 53 -27.45 -1.91 3.17
CA LEU A 53 -27.25 -3.35 3.14
C LEU A 53 -28.31 -4.06 2.27
N LEU A 54 -29.57 -3.64 2.35
CA LEU A 54 -30.65 -4.13 1.50
C LEU A 54 -30.43 -3.78 0.02
N VAL A 55 -30.04 -2.53 -0.24
CA VAL A 55 -29.74 -2.07 -1.60
C VAL A 55 -28.57 -2.88 -2.19
N LEU A 56 -27.51 -3.12 -1.40
CA LEU A 56 -26.37 -3.95 -1.82
C LEU A 56 -26.81 -5.40 -2.12
N GLY A 57 -27.59 -6.02 -1.22
CA GLY A 57 -28.14 -7.36 -1.42
C GLY A 57 -28.95 -7.47 -2.72
N LEU A 58 -29.82 -6.50 -2.97
CA LEU A 58 -30.64 -6.44 -4.18
C LEU A 58 -29.77 -6.35 -5.44
N PHE A 59 -28.73 -5.51 -5.46
CA PHE A 59 -27.82 -5.43 -6.60
C PHE A 59 -27.05 -6.73 -6.84
N THR A 60 -26.56 -7.41 -5.79
CA THR A 60 -25.81 -8.67 -5.96
C THR A 60 -26.63 -9.78 -6.62
N LEU A 61 -27.96 -9.81 -6.42
CA LEU A 61 -28.85 -10.75 -7.09
C LEU A 61 -28.90 -10.55 -8.61
N PHE A 62 -28.83 -9.30 -9.08
CA PHE A 62 -28.90 -8.99 -10.51
C PHE A 62 -27.57 -9.14 -11.24
N VAL A 63 -26.44 -8.98 -10.56
CA VAL A 63 -25.09 -9.06 -11.17
C VAL A 63 -24.86 -10.41 -11.86
N GLY A 64 -25.39 -11.51 -11.32
CA GLY A 64 -25.24 -12.84 -11.91
C GLY A 64 -25.86 -12.98 -13.31
N PHE A 65 -26.90 -12.21 -13.63
CA PHE A 65 -27.58 -12.28 -14.93
C PHE A 65 -26.83 -11.54 -16.04
N ILE A 66 -25.98 -10.56 -15.70
CA ILE A 66 -25.23 -9.75 -16.68
C ILE A 66 -24.22 -10.60 -17.46
N GLY A 67 -23.72 -11.69 -16.87
CA GLY A 67 -22.69 -12.54 -17.44
C GLY A 67 -23.18 -13.76 -18.23
N ILE A 68 -24.49 -13.99 -18.34
CA ILE A 68 -25.05 -15.17 -19.02
C ILE A 68 -25.17 -14.88 -20.53
N PRO A 69 -24.52 -15.65 -21.41
CA PRO A 69 -24.66 -15.49 -22.86
C PRO A 69 -26.01 -16.04 -23.32
N PHE A 70 -27.00 -15.18 -23.47
CA PHE A 70 -28.39 -15.59 -23.78
C PHE A 70 -28.65 -15.96 -25.25
N ASN A 71 -27.80 -15.53 -26.20
CA ASN A 71 -28.05 -15.74 -27.63
C ASN A 71 -26.87 -16.45 -28.31
N GLN A 72 -27.09 -17.67 -28.79
CA GLN A 72 -26.13 -18.41 -29.61
C GLN A 72 -26.21 -18.09 -31.12
N GLU A 73 -27.20 -17.31 -31.58
CA GLU A 73 -27.58 -17.30 -33.01
C GLU A 73 -27.70 -15.90 -33.66
N GLY A 74 -26.70 -15.04 -33.43
CA GLY A 74 -26.38 -13.97 -34.38
C GLY A 74 -26.45 -12.52 -33.87
N VAL A 75 -26.86 -12.28 -32.63
CA VAL A 75 -26.72 -10.96 -31.98
C VAL A 75 -25.88 -11.13 -30.72
N ASN A 76 -24.61 -10.74 -30.80
CA ASN A 76 -23.64 -10.69 -29.69
C ASN A 76 -24.14 -9.73 -28.59
N VAL A 77 -24.99 -10.24 -27.69
CA VAL A 77 -25.46 -9.52 -26.49
C VAL A 77 -24.52 -9.70 -25.29
N ASP A 78 -23.35 -10.29 -25.49
CA ASP A 78 -22.37 -10.52 -24.43
C ASP A 78 -21.56 -9.24 -24.15
N ILE A 79 -22.23 -8.22 -23.61
CA ILE A 79 -21.66 -6.90 -23.29
C ILE A 79 -20.45 -7.05 -22.34
N LEU A 80 -20.58 -7.95 -21.34
CA LEU A 80 -19.52 -8.20 -20.37
C LEU A 80 -18.33 -8.95 -20.97
N SER A 81 -18.58 -9.94 -21.84
CA SER A 81 -17.48 -10.68 -22.48
C SER A 81 -16.70 -9.76 -23.41
N LYS A 82 -17.37 -8.89 -24.16
CA LYS A 82 -16.73 -7.87 -25.01
C LYS A 82 -15.94 -6.82 -24.23
N TRP A 83 -16.34 -6.53 -22.99
CA TRP A 83 -15.57 -5.62 -22.13
C TRP A 83 -14.35 -6.31 -21.52
N LEU A 84 -14.46 -7.60 -21.18
CA LEU A 84 -13.39 -8.40 -20.58
C LEU A 84 -12.47 -9.09 -21.61
N THR A 85 -12.80 -9.07 -22.90
CA THR A 85 -11.95 -9.67 -23.94
C THR A 85 -10.61 -8.96 -23.96
N PRO A 86 -9.49 -9.67 -23.65
CA PRO A 86 -8.18 -9.08 -23.72
C PRO A 86 -7.86 -8.71 -25.17
N SER A 87 -7.23 -7.55 -25.39
CA SER A 87 -6.86 -7.07 -26.72
C SER A 87 -5.74 -7.88 -27.39
N ILE A 88 -5.17 -8.87 -26.70
CA ILE A 88 -4.04 -9.68 -27.15
C ILE A 88 -4.43 -11.17 -27.02
N ASN A 89 -4.56 -11.87 -28.15
CA ASN A 89 -4.87 -13.31 -28.19
C ASN A 89 -3.60 -14.13 -27.92
N LEU A 90 -3.25 -14.36 -26.66
CA LEU A 90 -2.06 -15.17 -26.31
C LEU A 90 -2.32 -16.70 -26.41
N LEU A 91 -3.59 -17.13 -26.34
CA LEU A 91 -3.99 -18.55 -26.36
C LEU A 91 -5.29 -18.75 -27.17
N HIS A 92 -5.27 -18.52 -28.48
CA HIS A 92 -6.42 -18.85 -29.31
C HIS A 92 -6.39 -20.31 -29.75
N GLN A 93 -6.98 -21.20 -28.94
CA GLN A 93 -7.36 -22.54 -29.41
C GLN A 93 -8.84 -22.51 -29.76
N LYS A 94 -9.13 -22.47 -31.06
CA LYS A 94 -10.48 -22.52 -31.63
C LYS A 94 -11.07 -23.91 -31.39
N SER A 95 -11.86 -24.11 -30.33
CA SER A 95 -12.66 -25.34 -30.13
C SER A 95 -13.97 -25.24 -30.90
N THR A 96 -14.39 -26.34 -31.51
CA THR A 96 -15.60 -26.45 -32.34
C THR A 96 -16.86 -26.65 -31.48
N ASN A 97 -17.44 -25.54 -31.05
CA ASN A 97 -18.83 -25.15 -30.70
C ASN A 97 -20.00 -26.11 -30.41
N LEU A 98 -19.91 -27.44 -30.36
CA LEU A 98 -21.12 -28.25 -30.03
C LEU A 98 -20.91 -29.39 -29.02
N THR A 99 -19.68 -29.77 -28.70
CA THR A 99 -19.37 -30.78 -27.67
C THR A 99 -19.13 -30.16 -26.28
N ASP A 100 -19.07 -28.83 -26.19
CA ASP A 100 -18.58 -28.08 -25.01
C ASP A 100 -19.58 -27.97 -23.85
N TRP A 101 -20.90 -28.04 -24.08
CA TRP A 101 -21.88 -27.85 -22.98
C TRP A 101 -21.82 -28.96 -21.93
N TYR A 102 -21.59 -30.20 -22.36
CA TYR A 102 -21.46 -31.33 -21.44
C TYR A 102 -20.16 -31.24 -20.62
N GLU A 103 -19.05 -30.87 -21.26
CA GLU A 103 -17.76 -30.66 -20.59
C GLU A 103 -17.82 -29.48 -19.63
N PHE A 104 -18.39 -28.35 -20.07
CA PHE A 104 -18.67 -27.18 -19.23
C PHE A 104 -19.53 -27.51 -18.02
N MET A 105 -20.64 -28.24 -18.19
CA MET A 105 -21.52 -28.62 -17.08
C MET A 105 -20.82 -29.56 -16.12
N LYS A 106 -20.00 -30.49 -16.61
CA LYS A 106 -19.20 -31.40 -15.77
C LYS A 106 -18.21 -30.61 -14.90
N ASP A 107 -17.49 -29.66 -15.49
CA ASP A 107 -16.53 -28.81 -14.79
C ASP A 107 -17.23 -27.86 -13.80
N ALA A 108 -18.35 -27.28 -14.20
CA ALA A 108 -19.17 -26.42 -13.35
C ALA A 108 -19.70 -27.19 -12.12
N ILE A 109 -20.25 -28.39 -12.33
CA ILE A 109 -20.73 -29.25 -11.23
C ILE A 109 -19.57 -29.60 -10.29
N PHE A 110 -18.40 -29.94 -10.81
CA PHE A 110 -17.24 -30.29 -9.99
C PHE A 110 -16.74 -29.09 -9.16
N SER A 111 -16.64 -27.91 -9.79
CA SER A 111 -16.24 -26.66 -9.14
C SER A 111 -17.20 -26.24 -8.02
N VAL A 112 -18.52 -26.22 -8.32
CA VAL A 112 -19.57 -25.90 -7.34
C VAL A 112 -19.57 -26.93 -6.20
N SER A 113 -19.36 -28.21 -6.51
CA SER A 113 -19.30 -29.27 -5.51
C SER A 113 -18.12 -29.08 -4.54
N ILE A 114 -16.94 -28.72 -5.03
CA ILE A 114 -15.77 -28.44 -4.17
C ILE A 114 -16.05 -27.25 -3.25
N GLY A 115 -16.62 -26.17 -3.79
CA GLY A 115 -16.99 -24.98 -3.00
C GLY A 115 -18.00 -25.33 -1.90
N TYR A 116 -19.06 -26.07 -2.24
CA TYR A 116 -20.08 -26.51 -1.30
C TYR A 116 -19.51 -27.46 -0.24
N LEU A 117 -18.65 -28.41 -0.61
CA LEU A 117 -17.95 -29.28 0.33
C LEU A 117 -17.08 -28.48 1.32
N GLY A 118 -16.39 -27.43 0.85
CA GLY A 118 -15.63 -26.53 1.70
C GLY A 118 -16.50 -25.82 2.75
N ILE A 119 -17.64 -25.27 2.33
CA ILE A 119 -18.62 -24.63 3.25
C ILE A 119 -19.19 -25.66 4.23
N PHE A 120 -19.51 -26.87 3.76
CA PHE A 120 -20.05 -27.94 4.59
C PHE A 120 -19.05 -28.36 5.69
N ILE A 121 -17.78 -28.57 5.32
CA ILE A 121 -16.70 -28.90 6.26
C ILE A 121 -16.48 -27.74 7.24
N ALA A 122 -16.44 -26.49 6.76
CA ALA A 122 -16.28 -25.33 7.63
C ALA A 122 -17.43 -25.18 8.63
N SER A 123 -18.68 -25.32 8.17
CA SER A 123 -19.86 -25.30 9.04
C SER A 123 -19.78 -26.39 10.10
N PHE A 124 -19.33 -27.59 9.74
CA PHE A 124 -19.14 -28.68 10.70
C PHE A 124 -18.07 -28.37 11.75
N LEU A 125 -16.92 -27.81 11.34
CA LEU A 125 -15.82 -27.47 12.24
C LEU A 125 -16.14 -26.30 13.17
N TYR A 126 -16.79 -25.24 12.67
CA TYR A 126 -17.11 -24.04 13.46
C TYR A 126 -18.35 -24.20 14.36
N ARG A 127 -19.33 -25.04 13.96
CA ARG A 127 -20.58 -25.26 14.73
C ARG A 127 -20.41 -26.24 15.90
N SER A 128 -19.27 -26.91 15.99
CA SER A 128 -18.99 -27.99 16.96
C SER A 128 -18.51 -27.53 18.36
N PRO A 129 -19.26 -26.66 19.05
CA PRO A 129 -19.30 -26.76 20.52
C PRO A 129 -20.69 -26.95 21.14
N TYR A 130 -21.79 -26.87 20.38
CA TYR A 130 -23.16 -26.85 20.96
C TYR A 130 -24.17 -27.82 20.32
N SER A 131 -23.79 -28.64 19.32
CA SER A 131 -24.71 -29.66 18.79
C SER A 131 -24.55 -30.98 19.55
N SER A 132 -25.59 -31.39 20.29
CA SER A 132 -25.65 -32.67 21.01
C SER A 132 -25.77 -33.90 20.10
N LEU A 133 -26.11 -33.73 18.82
CA LEU A 133 -26.51 -34.84 17.94
C LEU A 133 -25.37 -35.55 17.21
N LEU A 134 -24.17 -34.99 17.18
CA LEU A 134 -23.02 -35.62 16.51
C LEU A 134 -21.86 -35.66 17.49
N ASN A 135 -21.93 -36.69 18.31
CA ASN A 135 -21.02 -37.04 19.37
C ASN A 135 -19.56 -36.74 18.97
N LEU A 136 -18.97 -35.76 19.66
CA LEU A 136 -17.57 -35.34 19.56
C LEU A 136 -16.59 -36.52 19.70
N ASP A 137 -17.03 -37.70 20.14
CA ASP A 137 -16.23 -38.93 20.18
C ASP A 137 -15.70 -39.40 18.82
N LEU A 138 -16.40 -39.23 17.69
CA LEU A 138 -15.87 -39.62 16.38
C LEU A 138 -14.76 -38.68 15.88
N ILE A 139 -14.92 -37.38 16.07
CA ILE A 139 -13.88 -36.38 15.73
C ILE A 139 -12.74 -36.45 16.75
N ASN A 140 -13.03 -36.56 18.05
CA ASN A 140 -12.01 -36.70 19.08
C ASN A 140 -11.22 -38.00 18.93
N SER A 141 -11.86 -39.10 18.53
CA SER A 141 -11.16 -40.34 18.20
C SER A 141 -10.37 -40.22 16.91
N ALA A 142 -10.90 -39.60 15.85
CA ALA A 142 -10.17 -39.38 14.59
C ALA A 142 -8.97 -38.42 14.76
N VAL A 143 -9.12 -37.34 15.55
CA VAL A 143 -8.04 -36.39 15.89
C VAL A 143 -7.05 -37.02 16.86
N LYS A 144 -7.48 -37.79 17.87
CA LYS A 144 -6.56 -38.59 18.71
C LYS A 144 -5.87 -39.72 17.95
N ARG A 145 -6.46 -40.20 16.85
CA ARG A 145 -5.98 -41.28 15.97
C ARG A 145 -5.35 -40.76 14.67
N GLY A 146 -5.14 -39.44 14.55
CA GLY A 146 -4.28 -38.88 13.52
C GLY A 146 -2.85 -39.37 13.72
N PRO A 147 -1.98 -39.31 12.68
CA PRO A 147 -0.60 -39.70 12.84
C PRO A 147 0.04 -38.77 13.88
N LYS A 148 0.20 -39.28 15.11
CA LYS A 148 0.97 -38.64 16.20
C LYS A 148 2.47 -38.64 15.87
N GLY A 149 2.81 -38.38 14.62
CA GLY A 149 4.17 -38.12 14.20
C GLY A 149 4.52 -36.71 14.64
N ILE A 150 5.62 -36.58 15.37
CA ILE A 150 6.24 -35.30 15.76
C ILE A 150 6.33 -34.32 14.58
N LEU A 151 6.47 -34.83 13.35
CA LEU A 151 6.48 -34.04 12.11
C LEU A 151 5.13 -33.41 11.78
N TRP A 152 4.01 -34.12 11.95
CA TRP A 152 2.68 -33.58 11.64
C TRP A 152 2.30 -32.44 12.59
N GLU A 153 2.63 -32.61 13.88
CA GLU A 153 2.48 -31.57 14.90
C GLU A 153 3.32 -30.33 14.57
N LYS A 154 4.57 -30.53 14.14
CA LYS A 154 5.45 -29.43 13.75
C LYS A 154 4.97 -28.69 12.50
N ILE A 155 4.47 -29.42 11.49
CA ILE A 155 3.92 -28.84 10.26
C ILE A 155 2.65 -28.05 10.57
N ARG A 156 1.72 -28.62 11.35
CA ARG A 156 0.49 -27.93 11.76
C ARG A 156 0.80 -26.67 12.56
N ASN A 157 1.71 -26.74 13.53
CA ASN A 157 2.13 -25.57 14.30
C ASN A 157 2.85 -24.54 13.42
N GLY A 158 3.61 -24.98 12.42
CA GLY A 158 4.24 -24.11 11.42
C GLY A 158 3.19 -23.36 10.58
N ILE A 159 2.23 -24.07 10.00
CA ILE A 159 1.14 -23.48 9.20
C ILE A 159 0.28 -22.56 10.07
N TYR A 160 -0.03 -22.98 11.29
CA TYR A 160 -0.82 -22.19 12.24
C TYR A 160 -0.09 -20.89 12.62
N SER A 161 1.17 -20.98 13.04
CA SER A 161 1.95 -19.79 13.39
C SER A 161 2.17 -18.85 12.19
N TRP A 162 2.32 -19.41 10.98
CA TRP A 162 2.40 -18.63 9.75
C TRP A 162 1.09 -17.89 9.45
N SER A 163 -0.05 -18.59 9.47
CA SER A 163 -1.37 -17.99 9.24
C SER A 163 -1.72 -16.95 10.31
N TYR A 164 -1.47 -17.27 11.59
CA TYR A 164 -1.72 -16.39 12.73
C TYR A 164 -0.92 -15.09 12.64
N ASN A 165 0.35 -15.17 12.24
CA ASN A 165 1.22 -14.01 12.06
C ASN A 165 1.06 -13.34 10.68
N ARG A 166 -0.08 -13.53 10.00
CA ARG A 166 -0.38 -12.95 8.67
C ARG A 166 0.74 -13.20 7.66
N ALA A 167 1.22 -14.44 7.62
CA ALA A 167 2.33 -14.88 6.78
C ALA A 167 3.65 -14.10 6.99
N TYR A 168 3.80 -13.40 8.13
CA TYR A 168 4.92 -12.50 8.44
C TYR A 168 5.13 -11.35 7.43
N ILE A 169 4.12 -11.03 6.61
CA ILE A 169 4.20 -9.99 5.56
C ILE A 169 4.48 -8.61 6.19
N ASP A 170 3.81 -8.29 7.30
CA ASP A 170 3.98 -7.02 8.02
C ASP A 170 5.42 -6.86 8.55
N SER A 171 5.99 -7.95 9.09
CA SER A 171 7.37 -7.96 9.58
C SER A 171 8.39 -7.85 8.44
N PHE A 172 8.12 -8.51 7.31
CA PHE A 172 8.96 -8.39 6.12
C PHE A 172 8.97 -6.95 5.60
N TYR A 173 7.79 -6.34 5.44
CA TYR A 173 7.64 -4.97 4.96
C TYR A 173 8.39 -3.97 5.85
N THR A 174 8.23 -4.11 7.17
CA THR A 174 8.85 -3.21 8.15
C THR A 174 10.38 -3.32 8.12
N ARG A 175 10.93 -4.54 8.04
CA ARG A 175 12.39 -4.72 8.06
C ARG A 175 13.02 -4.39 6.70
N PHE A 176 12.46 -4.91 5.62
CA PHE A 176 13.07 -4.82 4.29
C PHE A 176 12.82 -3.46 3.65
N LEU A 177 11.55 -3.03 3.56
CA LEU A 177 11.20 -1.78 2.88
C LEU A 177 11.42 -0.57 3.78
N ILE A 178 10.80 -0.53 4.96
CA ILE A 178 10.92 0.64 5.85
C ILE A 178 12.35 0.74 6.41
N GLY A 179 12.90 -0.36 6.94
CA GLY A 179 14.28 -0.39 7.42
C GLY A 179 15.31 -0.09 6.33
N GLY A 180 15.15 -0.70 5.15
CA GLY A 180 16.04 -0.47 4.01
C GLY A 180 16.01 0.98 3.50
N THR A 181 14.82 1.55 3.31
CA THR A 181 14.68 2.95 2.88
C THR A 181 15.23 3.93 3.90
N ARG A 182 15.04 3.67 5.21
CA ARG A 182 15.64 4.48 6.27
C ARG A 182 17.17 4.42 6.25
N GLY A 183 17.75 3.23 6.09
CA GLY A 183 19.21 3.09 5.98
C GLY A 183 19.77 3.82 4.76
N LEU A 184 19.09 3.76 3.63
CA LEU A 184 19.47 4.52 2.42
C LEU A 184 19.37 6.03 2.64
N ALA A 185 18.34 6.50 3.34
CA ALA A 185 18.19 7.92 3.67
C ALA A 185 19.30 8.41 4.60
N GLU A 186 19.70 7.61 5.60
CA GLU A 186 20.82 7.92 6.48
C GLU A 186 22.14 8.01 5.72
N LEU A 187 22.38 7.12 4.74
CA LEU A 187 23.54 7.19 3.86
C LEU A 187 23.53 8.43 2.98
N ALA A 188 22.38 8.79 2.40
CA ALA A 188 22.24 10.00 1.60
C ALA A 188 22.51 11.26 2.42
N HIS A 189 21.97 11.33 3.65
CA HIS A 189 22.21 12.43 4.57
C HIS A 189 23.69 12.51 5.02
N PHE A 190 24.35 11.37 5.24
CA PHE A 190 25.80 11.34 5.51
C PHE A 190 26.62 11.86 4.32
N PHE A 191 26.25 11.47 3.10
CA PHE A 191 26.93 11.92 1.88
C PHE A 191 26.82 13.44 1.71
N ASP A 192 25.63 14.00 1.89
CA ASP A 192 25.39 15.43 1.82
C ASP A 192 26.26 16.20 2.84
N ARG A 193 26.16 15.83 4.13
CA ARG A 193 26.91 16.51 5.19
C ARG A 193 28.42 16.35 5.13
N ARG A 194 28.94 15.27 4.53
CA ARG A 194 30.39 15.00 4.52
C ARG A 194 31.03 15.43 3.22
N VAL A 195 30.39 15.14 2.10
CA VAL A 195 30.94 15.38 0.75
C VAL A 195 30.50 16.74 0.24
N ILE A 196 29.19 17.00 0.21
CA ILE A 196 28.66 18.23 -0.42
C ILE A 196 29.02 19.46 0.44
N ASP A 197 28.74 19.41 1.74
CA ASP A 197 29.14 20.47 2.67
C ASP A 197 30.66 20.57 2.77
N GLY A 198 31.37 19.44 2.72
CA GLY A 198 32.82 19.38 2.78
C GLY A 198 33.47 20.13 1.60
N ILE A 199 32.97 19.92 0.39
CA ILE A 199 33.43 20.61 -0.82
C ILE A 199 33.17 22.12 -0.69
N THR A 200 31.95 22.51 -0.31
CA THR A 200 31.56 23.92 -0.22
C THR A 200 32.40 24.67 0.82
N ASN A 201 32.58 24.09 2.00
CA ASN A 201 33.45 24.64 3.04
C ASN A 201 34.92 24.69 2.59
N GLY A 202 35.40 23.66 1.90
CA GLY A 202 36.76 23.61 1.35
C GLY A 202 37.04 24.74 0.35
N VAL A 203 36.10 24.99 -0.57
CA VAL A 203 36.20 26.10 -1.53
C VAL A 203 36.23 27.45 -0.82
N GLY A 204 35.39 27.64 0.20
CA GLY A 204 35.41 28.85 1.03
C GLY A 204 36.75 29.06 1.74
N LEU A 205 37.32 27.99 2.29
CA LEU A 205 38.59 28.01 3.01
C LEU A 205 39.77 28.34 2.07
N ILE A 206 39.79 27.76 0.86
CA ILE A 206 40.78 28.08 -0.18
C ILE A 206 40.68 29.55 -0.60
N SER A 207 39.46 30.06 -0.80
CA SER A 207 39.24 31.46 -1.19
C SER A 207 39.74 32.44 -0.12
N PHE A 208 39.53 32.11 1.16
CA PHE A 208 40.07 32.87 2.29
C PHE A 208 41.61 32.89 2.28
N PHE A 209 42.26 31.74 2.09
CA PHE A 209 43.73 31.68 2.02
C PHE A 209 44.31 32.43 0.82
N ILE A 210 43.66 32.38 -0.35
CA ILE A 210 44.08 33.15 -1.53
C ILE A 210 43.99 34.65 -1.24
N GLY A 211 42.91 35.12 -0.61
CA GLY A 211 42.76 36.52 -0.22
C GLY A 211 43.85 36.97 0.77
N GLU A 212 44.16 36.13 1.76
CA GLU A 212 45.22 36.41 2.73
C GLU A 212 46.61 36.43 2.07
N ALA A 213 46.87 35.54 1.12
CA ALA A 213 48.12 35.53 0.35
C ALA A 213 48.28 36.78 -0.52
N ILE A 214 47.22 37.23 -1.21
CA ILE A 214 47.22 38.45 -2.03
C ILE A 214 47.50 39.70 -1.16
N LYS A 215 47.01 39.74 0.07
CA LYS A 215 47.25 40.86 1.00
C LYS A 215 48.74 41.11 1.24
N TYR A 216 49.57 40.05 1.36
CA TYR A 216 51.01 40.19 1.57
C TYR A 216 51.78 40.69 0.34
N VAL A 217 51.22 40.56 -0.87
CA VAL A 217 51.82 41.10 -2.10
C VAL A 217 51.79 42.64 -2.08
N GLY A 218 50.77 43.24 -1.45
CA GLY A 218 50.64 44.70 -1.29
C GLY A 218 51.49 45.27 -0.13
N GLY A 219 52.81 45.09 -0.18
CA GLY A 219 53.75 45.45 0.91
C GLY A 219 53.95 46.95 1.20
N GLY A 220 53.08 47.85 0.73
CA GLY A 220 53.07 49.28 1.07
C GLY A 220 54.23 50.13 0.54
N ARG A 221 55.23 49.53 -0.13
CA ARG A 221 56.40 50.24 -0.67
C ARG A 221 56.13 50.71 -2.09
N ILE A 222 56.14 52.03 -2.34
CA ILE A 222 55.95 52.66 -3.68
C ILE A 222 56.81 51.99 -4.77
N SER A 223 58.09 51.70 -4.46
CA SER A 223 59.02 51.08 -5.42
C SER A 223 58.55 49.69 -5.89
N SER A 224 57.94 48.91 -5.00
CA SER A 224 57.41 47.58 -5.36
C SER A 224 56.23 47.69 -6.32
N TYR A 225 55.33 48.66 -6.13
CA TYR A 225 54.20 48.87 -7.03
C TYR A 225 54.65 49.34 -8.41
N LEU A 226 55.63 50.24 -8.48
CA LEU A 226 56.18 50.74 -9.74
C LEU A 226 56.91 49.63 -10.52
N PHE A 227 57.62 48.73 -9.82
CA PHE A 227 58.24 47.54 -10.42
C PHE A 227 57.18 46.61 -11.05
N PHE A 228 56.10 46.28 -10.34
CA PHE A 228 55.02 45.45 -10.89
C PHE A 228 54.34 46.11 -12.10
N TYR A 229 54.11 47.42 -12.06
CA TYR A 229 53.53 48.15 -13.19
C TYR A 229 54.42 48.12 -14.44
N LEU A 230 55.72 48.43 -14.31
CA LEU A 230 56.65 48.38 -15.43
C LEU A 230 56.82 46.95 -15.98
N SER A 231 56.87 45.95 -15.10
CA SER A 231 56.91 44.53 -15.49
C SER A 231 55.66 44.14 -16.28
N TYR A 232 54.47 44.54 -15.83
CA TYR A 232 53.22 44.29 -16.54
C TYR A 232 53.21 44.93 -17.94
N VAL A 233 53.62 46.21 -18.04
CA VAL A 233 53.72 46.92 -19.33
C VAL A 233 54.69 46.22 -20.28
N LEU A 234 55.86 45.78 -19.78
CA LEU A 234 56.84 45.04 -20.57
C LEU A 234 56.27 43.72 -21.10
N ILE A 235 55.59 42.95 -20.24
CA ILE A 235 54.98 41.67 -20.62
C ILE A 235 53.89 41.89 -21.67
N CYS A 236 53.01 42.88 -21.50
CA CYS A 236 51.99 43.21 -22.48
C CYS A 236 52.59 43.62 -23.83
N LEU A 237 53.63 44.45 -23.84
CA LEU A 237 54.33 44.84 -25.07
C LEU A 237 54.99 43.64 -25.75
N LEU A 238 55.57 42.73 -24.97
CA LEU A 238 56.19 41.51 -25.49
C LEU A 238 55.14 40.59 -26.13
N ILE A 239 54.00 40.38 -25.47
CA ILE A 239 52.88 39.60 -26.03
C ILE A 239 52.36 40.26 -27.32
N PHE A 240 52.16 41.58 -27.32
CA PHE A 240 51.73 42.32 -28.50
C PHE A 240 52.73 42.17 -29.65
N PHE A 241 54.02 42.31 -29.37
CA PHE A 241 55.08 42.17 -30.37
C PHE A 241 55.17 40.76 -30.94
N ILE A 242 55.06 39.71 -30.09
CA ILE A 242 54.98 38.32 -30.56
C ILE A 242 53.77 38.11 -31.46
N THR A 243 52.61 38.63 -31.06
CA THR A 243 51.36 38.52 -31.82
C THR A 243 51.40 39.32 -33.13
N PHE A 244 52.19 40.39 -33.19
CA PHE A 244 52.38 41.20 -34.39
C PHE A 244 53.40 40.59 -35.38
N ILE A 245 54.37 39.83 -34.87
CA ILE A 245 55.39 39.14 -35.67
C ILE A 245 54.92 37.77 -36.19
N THR A 246 54.04 37.09 -35.44
CA THR A 246 53.45 35.81 -35.81
C THR A 246 52.27 36.02 -36.75
#